data_AF-A0A7X2TFE3-F1
#
_entry.id   AF-A0A7X2TFE3-F1
#
_cell.length_a   1.000
_cell.length_b   1.000
_cell.length_c   1.000
_cell.angle_alpha   90.00
_cell.angle_beta   90.00
_cell.angle_gamma   90.00
#
_symmetry.space_group_name_H-M   'P 1'
#
loop_
_entity.id
_entity.type
_entity.pdbx_description
1 polymer ?
#
loop_
_entity_poly.entity_id
_entity_poly.type
_entity_poly.pdbx_seq_one_letter_code
_entity_poly.pdbx_strand_id
1 'polypeptide(L)'
;MFRVTTPEITIALKNSDIDLSAAQQIEVTIKQRNLTITKIKENLSVNSELRTVSFTLTQEETQKLSVGTASIQMRVKTEGGQVLTHMPIPCEVNQSLSEAIL
;
A
#
# COMPACT_ATOMS: atom_id res chain seq x y z
N MET A 1 12.72 -3.57 25.38
CA MET A 1 12.80 -4.30 24.09
C MET A 1 11.50 -4.00 23.35
N PHE A 2 11.50 -3.07 22.39
CA PHE A 2 10.28 -2.72 21.67
C PHE A 2 9.98 -3.81 20.65
N ARG A 3 8.86 -4.51 20.80
CA ARG A 3 8.33 -5.39 19.75
C ARG A 3 7.83 -4.49 18.63
N VAL A 4 8.67 -4.29 17.62
CA VAL A 4 8.24 -3.66 16.37
C VAL A 4 7.43 -4.73 15.64
N THR A 5 6.10 -4.70 15.80
CA THR A 5 5.19 -5.47 14.94
C THR A 5 5.25 -4.85 13.55
N THR A 6 5.60 -5.65 12.55
CA THR A 6 5.53 -5.24 11.15
C THR A 6 4.07 -4.95 10.80
N PRO A 7 3.70 -3.70 10.48
CA PRO A 7 2.33 -3.37 10.07
C PRO A 7 1.95 -4.17 8.83
N GLU A 8 0.76 -4.74 8.86
CA GLU A 8 0.01 -5.04 7.65
C GLU A 8 -0.79 -3.79 7.28
N ILE A 9 -0.66 -3.36 6.02
CA ILE A 9 -1.42 -2.24 5.48
C ILE A 9 -2.37 -2.80 4.44
N THR A 10 -3.67 -2.56 4.63
CA THR A 10 -4.72 -2.96 3.69
C THR A 10 -5.30 -1.74 3.01
N ILE A 11 -5.21 -1.70 1.68
CA ILE A 11 -5.83 -0.67 0.85
C ILE A 11 -7.13 -1.24 0.31
N ALA A 12 -8.26 -0.65 0.68
CA ALA A 12 -9.57 -1.01 0.13
C ALA A 12 -9.94 -0.07 -1.03
N LEU A 13 -10.15 -0.63 -2.22
CA LEU A 13 -10.50 0.12 -3.44
C LEU A 13 -12.02 0.25 -3.58
N LYS A 14 -12.71 0.62 -2.50
CA LYS A 14 -14.19 0.65 -2.41
C LYS A 14 -14.85 1.53 -3.48
N ASN A 15 -14.16 2.58 -3.94
CA ASN A 15 -14.68 3.56 -4.92
C ASN A 15 -13.89 3.62 -6.23
N SER A 16 -13.09 2.60 -6.56
CA SER A 16 -12.32 2.60 -7.80
C SER A 16 -12.92 1.64 -8.82
N ASP A 17 -13.17 2.11 -10.05
CA ASP A 17 -13.48 1.27 -11.23
C ASP A 17 -12.29 0.42 -11.71
N ILE A 18 -11.30 0.19 -10.84
CA ILE A 18 -10.10 -0.57 -11.17
C ILE A 18 -10.45 -2.05 -11.02
N ASP A 19 -10.57 -2.74 -12.15
CA ASP A 19 -10.67 -4.20 -12.18
C ASP A 19 -9.28 -4.80 -11.91
N LEU A 20 -9.11 -5.36 -10.70
CA LEU A 20 -7.87 -6.02 -10.29
C LEU A 20 -7.65 -7.36 -11.01
N SER A 21 -8.69 -7.97 -11.59
CA SER A 21 -8.60 -9.25 -12.29
C SER A 21 -7.86 -9.11 -13.62
N ALA A 22 -8.00 -7.96 -14.28
CA ALA A 22 -7.29 -7.61 -15.51
C ALA A 22 -5.95 -6.88 -15.27
N ALA A 23 -5.45 -6.88 -14.03
CA ALA A 23 -4.22 -6.19 -13.67
C ALA A 23 -2.96 -7.02 -14.02
N GLN A 24 -2.25 -6.59 -15.05
CA GLN A 24 -0.95 -7.14 -15.43
C GLN A 24 0.09 -6.85 -14.34
N GLN A 25 0.13 -5.61 -13.86
CA GLN A 25 1.07 -5.16 -12.82
C GLN A 25 0.36 -4.27 -11.81
N ILE A 26 0.70 -4.43 -10.54
CA ILE A 26 0.23 -3.59 -9.44
C ILE A 26 1.46 -3.13 -8.67
N GLU A 27 1.52 -1.83 -8.40
CA GLU A 27 2.57 -1.18 -7.65
C GLU A 27 1.93 -0.30 -6.58
N VAL A 28 2.37 -0.45 -5.34
CA VAL A 28 1.97 0.38 -4.21
C VAL A 28 3.19 1.12 -3.73
N THR A 29 3.12 2.44 -3.68
CA THR A 29 4.20 3.31 -3.23
C THR A 29 3.75 4.06 -1.98
N ILE A 30 4.54 3.92 -0.91
CA ILE A 30 4.40 4.70 0.31
C ILE A 30 5.49 5.77 0.28
N LYS A 31 5.08 7.03 0.38
CA LYS A 31 5.99 8.17 0.46
C LYS A 31 5.83 8.86 1.80
N GLN A 32 6.93 9.02 2.52
CA GLN A 32 6.96 9.79 3.77
C GLN A 32 8.22 10.64 3.82
N ARG A 33 8.06 11.97 3.77
CA ARG A 33 9.17 12.94 3.68
C ARG A 33 10.15 12.55 2.55
N ASN A 34 11.33 12.03 2.92
CA ASN A 34 12.40 11.61 1.99
C ASN A 34 12.46 10.08 1.79
N LEU A 35 11.60 9.32 2.45
CA LEU A 35 11.51 7.87 2.29
C LEU A 35 10.45 7.52 1.24
N THR A 36 10.81 6.64 0.32
CA THR A 36 9.88 6.03 -0.64
C THR A 36 10.03 4.51 -0.55
N ILE A 37 8.94 3.81 -0.28
CA ILE A 37 8.87 2.35 -0.27
C ILE A 37 7.93 1.95 -1.39
N THR A 38 8.40 1.15 -2.34
CA THR A 38 7.57 0.63 -3.43
C THR A 38 7.45 -0.88 -3.29
N LYS A 39 6.21 -1.37 -3.26
CA LYS A 39 5.84 -2.77 -3.28
C LYS A 39 5.23 -3.10 -4.64
N ILE A 40 5.78 -4.09 -5.29
CA ILE A 40 5.28 -4.62 -6.57
C ILE A 40 4.43 -5.86 -6.32
N LYS A 41 3.61 -6.26 -7.29
CA LYS A 41 2.65 -7.38 -7.24
C LYS A 41 3.13 -8.63 -6.46
N GLU A 42 4.39 -9.02 -6.59
CA GLU A 42 4.97 -10.18 -5.90
C GLU A 42 4.97 -10.06 -4.35
N ASN A 43 4.95 -8.83 -3.84
CA ASN A 43 4.95 -8.49 -2.42
C ASN A 43 3.58 -8.00 -1.93
N LEU A 44 2.54 -8.17 -2.76
CA LEU A 44 1.18 -7.71 -2.49
C LEU A 44 0.22 -8.91 -2.46
N SER A 45 -0.64 -8.94 -1.46
CA SER A 45 -1.81 -9.82 -1.43
C SER A 45 -2.99 -9.08 -2.03
N VAL A 46 -3.39 -9.49 -3.22
CA VAL A 46 -4.50 -8.87 -3.97
C VAL A 46 -5.73 -9.75 -3.82
N ASN A 47 -6.81 -9.20 -3.26
CA ASN A 47 -8.11 -9.86 -3.20
C ASN A 47 -9.06 -9.14 -4.16
N SER A 48 -9.30 -9.77 -5.31
CA SER A 48 -10.18 -9.22 -6.35
C SER A 48 -11.65 -9.20 -5.94
N GLU A 49 -12.09 -10.14 -5.10
CA GLU A 49 -13.49 -10.23 -4.63
C GLU A 49 -13.82 -9.08 -3.68
N LEU A 50 -12.93 -8.81 -2.72
CA LEU A 50 -13.06 -7.72 -1.75
C LEU A 50 -12.52 -6.38 -2.28
N ARG A 51 -11.92 -6.38 -3.48
CA ARG A 51 -11.21 -5.24 -4.08
C ARG A 51 -10.19 -4.63 -3.11
N THR A 52 -9.43 -5.47 -2.43
CA THR A 52 -8.40 -5.04 -1.49
C THR A 52 -7.00 -5.43 -1.95
N VAL A 53 -6.04 -4.59 -1.62
CA VAL A 53 -4.60 -4.87 -1.79
C VAL A 53 -3.96 -4.72 -0.42
N SER A 54 -3.50 -5.82 0.14
CA SER A 54 -2.79 -5.87 1.41
C SER A 54 -1.30 -6.08 1.18
N PHE A 55 -0.48 -5.52 2.04
CA PHE A 55 0.95 -5.80 2.05
C PHE A 55 1.54 -5.56 3.43
N THR A 56 2.60 -6.29 3.72
CA THR A 56 3.32 -6.16 4.98
C THR A 56 4.62 -5.42 4.73
N LEU A 57 4.96 -4.52 5.64
CA LEU A 57 6.29 -3.89 5.63
C LEU A 57 7.30 -4.80 6.32
N THR A 58 8.53 -4.82 5.82
CA THR A 58 9.62 -5.49 6.52
C THR A 58 10.00 -4.71 7.78
N GLN A 59 10.70 -5.35 8.71
CA GLN A 59 11.18 -4.70 9.92
C GLN A 59 12.12 -3.51 9.61
N GLU A 60 12.91 -3.60 8.54
CA GLU A 60 13.79 -2.50 8.10
C GLU A 60 12.99 -1.34 7.51
N GLU A 61 11.97 -1.61 6.70
CA GLU A 61 11.08 -0.58 6.16
C GLU A 61 10.30 0.13 7.26
N THR A 62 9.81 -0.64 8.23
CA THR A 62 9.07 -0.14 9.40
C THR A 62 9.94 0.77 10.25
N GLN A 63 11.22 0.42 10.46
CA GLN A 63 12.16 1.27 11.21
C GLN A 63 12.54 2.56 10.47
N LYS A 64 12.48 2.56 9.14
CA LYS A 64 12.74 3.75 8.33
C LYS A 64 11.55 4.71 8.36
N LEU A 65 10.33 4.21 8.55
CA LEU A 65 9.15 5.05 8.71
C LEU A 65 9.21 5.79 10.05
N SER A 66 9.02 7.09 9.98
CA SER A 66 8.86 7.93 11.16
C SER A 66 7.39 8.02 11.53
N VAL A 67 7.11 8.37 12.79
CA VAL A 67 5.76 8.72 13.22
C VAL A 67 5.31 9.98 12.46
N GLY A 68 4.09 9.98 11.95
CA GLY A 68 3.49 11.11 11.24
C GLY A 68 2.76 10.70 9.96
N THR A 69 2.48 11.67 9.08
CA THR A 69 1.72 11.40 7.85
C THR A 69 2.60 10.80 6.76
N ALA A 70 2.18 9.66 6.21
CA ALA A 70 2.69 9.13 4.96
C ALA A 70 1.60 9.23 3.88
N SER A 71 1.99 9.12 2.61
CA SER A 71 1.05 9.10 1.49
C SER A 71 1.21 7.79 0.74
N ILE A 72 0.11 7.09 0.56
CA ILE A 72 0.06 5.83 -0.17
C ILE A 72 -0.52 6.10 -1.54
N GLN A 73 0.19 5.67 -2.58
CA GLN A 73 -0.27 5.73 -3.95
C GLN A 73 -0.22 4.35 -4.56
N MET A 74 -1.33 3.92 -5.16
CA MET A 74 -1.38 2.68 -5.93
C MET A 74 -1.40 3.00 -7.43
N ARG A 75 -0.65 2.22 -8.19
CA ARG A 75 -0.64 2.22 -9.65
C ARG A 75 -0.93 0.81 -10.15
N VAL A 76 -1.82 0.71 -11.12
CA VAL A 76 -2.24 -0.55 -11.74
C VAL A 76 -2.06 -0.41 -13.24
N LYS A 77 -1.34 -1.35 -13.84
CA LYS A 77 -1.21 -1.48 -15.29
C LYS A 77 -2.09 -2.64 -15.75
N THR A 78 -3.06 -2.35 -16.61
CA THR A 78 -3.94 -3.36 -17.19
C THR A 78 -3.29 -4.04 -18.40
N GLU A 79 -3.79 -5.22 -18.79
CA GLU A 79 -3.30 -5.93 -19.98
C GLU A 79 -3.44 -5.11 -21.28
N GLY A 80 -4.43 -4.19 -21.33
CA GLY A 80 -4.60 -3.25 -22.44
C GLY A 80 -3.57 -2.11 -22.49
N GLY A 81 -2.55 -2.13 -21.63
CA GLY A 81 -1.51 -1.11 -21.56
C GLY A 81 -1.91 0.18 -20.85
N GLN A 82 -3.14 0.26 -20.31
CA GLN A 82 -3.60 1.42 -19.56
C GLN A 82 -2.99 1.42 -18.16
N VAL A 83 -2.53 2.58 -17.71
CA VAL A 83 -1.99 2.77 -16.36
C VAL A 83 -2.98 3.60 -15.56
N LEU A 84 -3.68 2.93 -14.64
CA LEU A 84 -4.60 3.54 -13.69
C LEU A 84 -3.80 3.88 -12.43
N THR A 85 -3.84 5.15 -12.01
CA THR A 85 -3.17 5.57 -10.77
C THR A 85 -4.20 6.15 -9.84
N HIS A 86 -4.23 5.68 -8.59
CA HIS A 86 -5.08 6.27 -7.57
C HIS A 86 -4.44 7.56 -7.03
N MET A 87 -5.27 8.50 -6.58
CA MET A 87 -4.78 9.69 -5.88
C MET A 87 -4.01 9.28 -4.61
N PRO A 88 -2.93 10.00 -4.23
CA PRO A 88 -2.22 9.72 -2.99
C PRO A 88 -3.18 9.84 -1.80
N ILE A 89 -3.35 8.77 -1.04
CA ILE A 89 -4.17 8.75 0.16
C ILE A 89 -3.25 9.03 1.36
N PRO A 90 -3.49 10.08 2.15
CA PRO A 90 -2.74 10.28 3.38
C PRO A 90 -3.11 9.18 4.39
N CYS A 91 -2.08 8.58 5.00
CA CYS A 91 -2.24 7.65 6.11
C CYS A 91 -1.40 8.13 7.30
N GLU A 92 -1.91 7.91 8.52
CA GLU A 92 -1.18 8.22 9.74
C GLU A 92 -0.36 7.01 10.19
N VAL A 93 0.95 7.22 10.29
CA VAL A 93 1.89 6.25 10.85
C VAL A 93 2.00 6.55 12.35
N ASN A 94 1.32 5.77 13.18
CA ASN A 94 1.40 5.87 14.64
C ASN A 94 2.52 4.98 15.20
N GLN A 95 3.03 5.29 16.42
CA GLN A 95 4.08 4.49 17.10
C GLN A 95 3.67 3.02 17.32
N SER A 96 2.36 2.77 17.33
CA SER A 96 1.75 1.46 17.15
C SER A 96 1.20 1.43 15.73
N LEU A 97 2.00 0.94 14.79
CA LEU A 97 1.62 0.72 13.39
C LEU A 97 0.68 -0.50 13.32
N SER A 98 -0.41 -0.50 14.09
CA SER A 98 -1.28 -1.66 14.27
C SER A 98 -2.60 -1.57 13.53
N GLU A 99 -3.06 -0.42 13.05
CA GLU A 99 -4.30 -0.34 12.28
C GLU A 99 -4.32 0.93 11.40
N ALA A 100 -4.16 0.76 10.08
CA ALA A 100 -4.65 1.71 9.10
C ALA A 100 -5.98 1.15 8.58
N ILE A 101 -7.07 1.45 9.26
CA ILE A 101 -8.42 1.08 8.84
C ILE A 101 -8.91 2.14 7.85
N LEU A 102 -9.32 1.70 6.65
CA LEU A 102 -10.06 2.45 5.63
C LEU A 102 -11.57 2.18 5.68
#